data_AF-A0A3D2QFZ4-F1
#
_entry.id   AF-A0A3D2QFZ4-F1
#
_cell.length_a   1.000
_cell.length_b   1.000
_cell.length_c   1.000
_cell.angle_alpha   90.00
_cell.angle_beta   90.00
_cell.angle_gamma   90.00
#
_symmetry.space_group_name_H-M   'P 1'
#
loop_
_entity.id
_entity.type
_entity.pdbx_description
1 polymer ?
#
loop_
_entity_poly.entity_id
_entity_poly.type
_entity_poly.pdbx_seq_one_letter_code
_entity_poly.pdbx_strand_id
1 'polypeptide(L)'
;MIYQSMSGDAEQGKSHFSMQGGSLTGHAGDLIYVTNTSCDIVLDKVQLVQDDAAKNLLLVAGNSAVRGWGTAGKNGGTADVTLKDMTLQGNLTVDTVSRMTLTLAGHTKLDGTIRIVENAEKGKAVPENAVVTLKAGSTWNLTDDASVTSLTVEPGAAVNRNGHRITLADGTEWNG
;
A
#
# COMPACT_ATOMS: atom_id res chain seq x y z
N MET A 1 1.20 -12.48 -4.15
CA MET A 1 1.50 -12.53 -2.70
C MET A 1 3.01 -12.53 -2.52
N ILE A 2 3.53 -11.69 -1.63
CA ILE A 2 4.93 -11.64 -1.22
C ILE A 2 4.98 -11.98 0.27
N TYR A 3 5.74 -13.02 0.59
CA TYR A 3 5.74 -13.66 1.90
C TYR A 3 7.09 -14.34 2.15
N GLN A 4 7.55 -14.31 3.40
CA GLN A 4 8.68 -15.11 3.86
C GLN A 4 8.26 -16.03 5.02
N SER A 5 8.58 -17.32 4.91
CA SER A 5 8.38 -18.30 5.99
C SER A 5 9.45 -18.16 7.06
N MET A 6 9.05 -18.07 8.32
CA MET A 6 9.95 -18.10 9.47
C MET A 6 9.93 -19.49 10.11
N SER A 7 10.68 -20.43 9.56
CA SER A 7 11.02 -21.69 10.22
C SER A 7 12.45 -21.64 10.72
N GLY A 8 12.65 -21.53 12.03
CA GLY A 8 13.90 -21.85 12.75
C GLY A 8 15.13 -20.98 12.50
N ASP A 9 15.55 -20.82 11.25
CA ASP A 9 16.88 -20.33 10.87
C ASP A 9 16.85 -19.34 9.68
N ALA A 10 15.67 -18.83 9.30
CA ALA A 10 15.55 -17.89 8.20
C ALA A 10 15.99 -16.48 8.63
N GLU A 11 17.10 -16.00 8.08
CA GLU A 11 17.53 -14.61 8.16
C GLU A 11 16.39 -13.69 7.66
N GLN A 12 16.12 -12.56 8.33
CA GLN A 12 15.14 -11.59 7.84
C GLN A 12 15.60 -11.09 6.46
N GLY A 13 14.95 -11.56 5.40
CA GLY A 13 15.28 -11.20 4.03
C GLY A 13 14.38 -10.07 3.58
N LYS A 14 14.95 -9.00 3.03
CA LYS A 14 14.17 -8.01 2.29
C LYS A 14 13.82 -8.62 0.93
N SER A 15 12.53 -8.80 0.66
CA SER A 15 12.04 -9.22 -0.66
C SER A 15 12.14 -8.03 -1.63
N HIS A 16 12.30 -8.31 -2.92
CA HIS A 16 12.30 -7.29 -3.96
C HIS A 16 11.40 -7.74 -5.11
N PHE A 17 10.46 -6.89 -5.50
CA PHE A 17 9.62 -7.08 -6.68
C PHE A 17 9.70 -5.85 -7.57
N SER A 18 10.13 -6.04 -8.82
CA SER A 18 10.17 -4.95 -9.80
C SER A 18 9.56 -5.38 -11.13
N MET A 19 8.91 -4.43 -11.79
CA MET A 19 8.33 -4.63 -13.12
C MET A 19 8.41 -3.33 -13.92
N GLN A 20 8.83 -3.45 -15.18
CA GLN A 20 8.90 -2.33 -16.11
C GLN A 20 8.13 -2.66 -17.39
N GLY A 21 7.17 -1.80 -17.76
CA GLY A 21 6.30 -2.05 -18.91
C GLY A 21 5.33 -3.22 -18.69
N GLY A 22 4.53 -3.52 -19.72
CA GLY A 22 3.60 -4.64 -19.71
C GLY A 22 2.40 -4.46 -18.78
N SER A 23 1.75 -5.57 -18.42
CA SER A 23 0.54 -5.57 -17.60
C SER A 23 0.56 -6.65 -16.52
N LEU A 24 0.03 -6.34 -15.34
CA LEU A 24 -0.24 -7.29 -14.26
C LEU A 24 -1.75 -7.29 -13.97
N THR A 25 -2.40 -8.43 -14.25
CA THR A 25 -3.85 -8.61 -14.09
C THR A 25 -4.15 -9.55 -12.93
N GLY A 26 -5.04 -9.11 -12.04
CA GLY A 26 -5.61 -9.90 -10.96
C GLY A 26 -7.07 -10.15 -11.23
N HIS A 27 -7.44 -11.42 -11.33
CA HIS A 27 -8.83 -11.85 -11.55
C HIS A 27 -9.60 -12.07 -10.25
N ALA A 28 -8.90 -12.37 -9.16
CA ALA A 28 -9.48 -12.60 -7.84
C ALA A 28 -8.47 -12.31 -6.72
N GLY A 29 -8.94 -11.65 -5.66
CA GLY A 29 -8.10 -11.25 -4.53
C GLY A 29 -7.31 -9.96 -4.78
N ASP A 30 -6.61 -9.49 -3.76
CA ASP A 30 -5.76 -8.30 -3.88
C ASP A 30 -4.60 -8.56 -4.85
N LEU A 31 -4.32 -7.58 -5.71
CA LEU A 31 -3.37 -7.75 -6.81
C LEU A 31 -1.95 -8.01 -6.29
N ILE A 32 -1.52 -7.20 -5.32
CA ILE A 32 -0.31 -7.42 -4.55
C ILE A 32 -0.70 -7.53 -3.07
N TYR A 33 -0.25 -8.58 -2.40
CA TYR A 33 -0.45 -8.79 -0.96
C TYR A 33 0.89 -9.04 -0.29
N VAL A 34 1.30 -8.17 0.63
CA VAL A 34 2.53 -8.28 1.41
C VAL A 34 2.18 -8.63 2.85
N THR A 35 2.77 -9.71 3.36
CA THR A 35 2.52 -10.20 4.72
C THR A 35 3.75 -10.92 5.27
N ASN A 36 4.01 -10.76 6.57
CA ASN A 36 5.09 -11.44 7.28
C ASN A 36 6.47 -11.32 6.59
N THR A 37 6.76 -10.15 6.02
CA THR A 37 8.00 -9.87 5.31
C THR A 37 8.17 -8.36 5.13
N SER A 38 9.42 -7.95 4.86
CA SER A 38 9.74 -6.62 4.36
C SER A 38 10.01 -6.70 2.86
N CYS A 39 9.44 -5.79 2.05
CA CYS A 39 9.57 -5.83 0.60
C CYS A 39 9.79 -4.44 0.00
N ASP A 40 10.67 -4.36 -1.01
CA ASP A 40 10.69 -3.26 -1.97
C ASP A 40 9.83 -3.61 -3.19
N ILE A 41 8.92 -2.72 -3.59
CA ILE A 41 8.10 -2.83 -4.79
C ILE A 41 8.39 -1.65 -5.70
N VAL A 42 8.85 -1.90 -6.93
CA VAL A 42 9.15 -0.84 -7.92
C VAL A 42 8.45 -1.15 -9.23
N LEU A 43 7.44 -0.33 -9.59
CA LEU A 43 6.68 -0.47 -10.83
C LEU A 43 6.87 0.79 -11.69
N ASP A 44 7.32 0.61 -12.93
CA ASP A 44 7.56 1.69 -13.90
C ASP A 44 6.83 1.38 -15.22
N LYS A 45 5.90 2.25 -15.64
CA LYS A 45 5.11 2.08 -16.88
C LYS A 45 4.35 0.76 -16.99
N VAL A 46 3.90 0.22 -15.86
CA VAL A 46 3.12 -1.02 -15.80
C VAL A 46 1.62 -0.69 -15.86
N GLN A 47 0.84 -1.49 -16.57
CA GLN A 47 -0.62 -1.47 -16.47
C GLN A 47 -1.07 -2.44 -15.38
N LEU A 48 -1.68 -1.93 -14.30
CA LEU A 48 -2.32 -2.79 -13.30
C LEU A 48 -3.80 -2.93 -13.63
N VAL A 49 -4.30 -4.17 -13.64
CA VAL A 49 -5.70 -4.48 -13.87
C VAL A 49 -6.21 -5.31 -12.69
N GLN A 50 -7.20 -4.79 -11.97
CA GLN A 50 -7.89 -5.49 -10.89
C GLN A 50 -9.35 -5.70 -11.32
N ASP A 51 -9.69 -6.93 -11.71
CA ASP A 51 -11.02 -7.25 -12.22
C ASP A 51 -12.07 -7.34 -11.10
N ASP A 52 -11.63 -7.64 -9.86
CA ASP A 52 -12.51 -7.64 -8.69
C ASP A 52 -12.48 -6.26 -8.02
N ALA A 53 -13.49 -5.44 -8.34
CA ALA A 53 -13.63 -4.09 -7.81
C ALA A 53 -13.72 -4.01 -6.27
N ALA A 54 -14.00 -5.14 -5.59
CA ALA A 54 -13.99 -5.22 -4.13
C ALA A 54 -12.58 -5.45 -3.53
N LYS A 55 -11.55 -5.57 -4.37
CA LYS A 55 -10.16 -5.86 -3.97
C LYS A 55 -9.22 -4.69 -4.21
N ASN A 56 -8.09 -4.74 -3.54
CA ASN A 56 -7.06 -3.71 -3.60
C ASN A 56 -6.08 -3.96 -4.74
N LEU A 57 -5.44 -2.88 -5.20
CA LEU A 57 -4.20 -2.96 -5.97
C LEU A 57 -3.06 -3.43 -5.07
N LEU A 58 -3.04 -2.97 -3.82
CA LEU A 58 -2.05 -3.38 -2.83
C LEU A 58 -2.69 -3.53 -1.46
N LEU A 59 -2.45 -4.67 -0.82
CA LEU A 59 -2.73 -4.93 0.58
C LEU A 59 -1.42 -5.20 1.33
N VAL A 60 -1.17 -4.50 2.42
CA VAL A 60 -0.09 -4.81 3.37
C VAL A 60 -0.72 -5.13 4.72
N ALA A 61 -0.78 -6.40 5.07
CA ALA A 61 -1.55 -6.83 6.25
C ALA A 61 -1.02 -8.11 6.89
N GLY A 62 -1.26 -8.25 8.20
CA GLY A 62 -1.09 -9.51 8.91
C GLY A 62 -2.08 -10.57 8.45
N ASN A 63 -1.63 -11.82 8.31
CA ASN A 63 -2.53 -12.94 8.05
C ASN A 63 -3.21 -13.44 9.36
N SER A 64 -4.19 -14.33 9.23
CA SER A 64 -4.90 -14.95 10.36
C SER A 64 -4.20 -16.19 10.96
N ALA A 65 -3.04 -16.60 10.42
CA ALA A 65 -2.34 -17.85 10.76
C ALA A 65 -3.15 -19.17 10.61
N VAL A 66 -4.42 -19.13 10.17
CA VAL A 66 -5.29 -20.31 9.96
C VAL A 66 -4.68 -21.35 9.00
N ARG A 67 -3.75 -20.92 8.14
CA ARG A 67 -3.02 -21.80 7.21
C ARG A 67 -1.77 -22.46 7.83
N GLY A 68 -1.64 -22.43 9.16
CA GLY A 68 -0.61 -23.14 9.91
C GLY A 68 0.76 -22.47 9.94
N TRP A 69 0.85 -21.17 9.60
CA TRP A 69 2.12 -20.43 9.61
C TRP A 69 1.99 -19.04 10.23
N GLY A 70 3.08 -18.60 10.86
CA GLY A 70 3.18 -17.32 11.55
C GLY A 70 2.39 -17.28 12.86
N THR A 71 2.30 -16.10 13.49
CA THR A 71 1.48 -15.83 14.68
C THR A 71 0.41 -14.77 14.38
N ALA A 72 -0.87 -15.13 14.53
CA ALA A 72 -2.00 -14.22 14.37
C ALA A 72 -1.76 -12.91 15.13
N GLY A 73 -2.01 -11.76 14.47
CA GLY A 73 -1.77 -10.44 15.04
C GLY A 73 -0.31 -10.00 15.11
N LYS A 74 0.66 -10.80 14.63
CA LYS A 74 2.09 -10.44 14.59
C LYS A 74 2.74 -10.56 13.21
N ASN A 75 1.98 -11.02 12.21
CA ASN A 75 2.49 -11.32 10.87
C ASN A 75 2.41 -10.12 9.91
N GLY A 76 2.55 -8.89 10.42
CA GLY A 76 2.46 -7.68 9.61
C GLY A 76 3.48 -7.64 8.47
N GLY A 77 3.13 -6.95 7.39
CA GLY A 77 4.05 -6.68 6.27
C GLY A 77 4.70 -5.29 6.40
N THR A 78 5.87 -5.12 5.81
CA THR A 78 6.46 -3.80 5.54
C THR A 78 6.72 -3.67 4.05
N ALA A 79 6.23 -2.61 3.41
CA ALA A 79 6.41 -2.40 1.97
C ALA A 79 6.91 -0.98 1.65
N ASP A 80 8.07 -0.89 0.99
CA ASP A 80 8.55 0.33 0.37
C ASP A 80 8.17 0.30 -1.12
N VAL A 81 7.25 1.18 -1.53
CA VAL A 81 6.56 1.10 -2.83
C VAL A 81 6.87 2.35 -3.65
N THR A 82 7.41 2.16 -4.85
CA THR A 82 7.62 3.22 -5.85
C THR A 82 6.81 2.93 -7.11
N LEU A 83 5.89 3.83 -7.45
CA LEU A 83 5.05 3.75 -8.63
C LEU A 83 5.36 4.91 -9.57
N LYS A 84 5.78 4.61 -10.79
CA LYS A 84 6.34 5.61 -11.71
C LYS A 84 5.73 5.53 -13.11
N ASP A 85 5.32 6.69 -13.61
CA ASP A 85 4.76 6.87 -14.96
C ASP A 85 3.60 5.89 -15.27
N MET A 86 2.69 5.75 -14.31
CA MET A 86 1.54 4.83 -14.37
C MET A 86 0.20 5.53 -14.14
N THR A 87 -0.86 5.04 -14.76
CA THR A 87 -2.24 5.39 -14.35
C THR A 87 -2.83 4.20 -13.60
N LEU A 88 -3.23 4.42 -12.35
CA LEU A 88 -3.70 3.41 -11.41
C LEU A 88 -5.16 3.66 -11.08
N GLN A 89 -5.98 2.62 -11.10
CA GLN A 89 -7.37 2.67 -10.65
C GLN A 89 -7.58 1.62 -9.56
N GLY A 90 -7.92 2.05 -8.35
CA GLY A 90 -8.18 1.16 -7.22
C GLY A 90 -7.43 1.55 -5.95
N ASN A 91 -7.67 0.74 -4.90
CA ASN A 91 -7.31 1.13 -3.54
C ASN A 91 -6.01 0.48 -3.06
N LEU A 92 -5.38 1.15 -2.09
CA LEU A 92 -4.25 0.62 -1.34
C LEU A 92 -4.66 0.55 0.13
N THR A 93 -4.46 -0.60 0.77
CA THR A 93 -4.86 -0.82 2.16
C THR A 93 -3.67 -1.32 2.97
N VAL A 94 -3.51 -0.76 4.17
CA VAL A 94 -2.57 -1.23 5.17
C VAL A 94 -3.31 -1.49 6.47
N ASP A 95 -2.97 -2.56 7.19
CA ASP A 95 -3.55 -2.80 8.51
C ASP A 95 -2.71 -2.19 9.65
N THR A 96 -3.29 -2.13 10.85
CA THR A 96 -2.64 -1.50 12.00
C THR A 96 -1.35 -2.20 12.46
N VAL A 97 -1.07 -3.44 12.06
CA VAL A 97 0.17 -4.16 12.39
C VAL A 97 1.22 -4.10 11.28
N SER A 98 0.93 -3.41 10.18
CA SER A 98 1.76 -3.34 8.98
C SER A 98 2.17 -1.91 8.63
N ARG A 99 3.13 -1.77 7.70
CA ARG A 99 3.67 -0.48 7.23
C ARG A 99 3.81 -0.40 5.73
N MET A 100 3.52 0.77 5.17
CA MET A 100 3.70 1.09 3.76
C MET A 100 4.33 2.48 3.62
N THR A 101 5.47 2.55 2.94
CA THR A 101 6.06 3.80 2.44
C THR A 101 5.76 3.90 0.96
N LEU A 102 4.88 4.81 0.54
CA LEU A 102 4.47 4.97 -0.85
C LEU A 102 5.11 6.21 -1.47
N THR A 103 5.75 6.05 -2.63
CA THR A 103 6.21 7.13 -3.49
C THR A 103 5.51 7.08 -4.85
N LEU A 104 4.75 8.12 -5.19
CA LEU A 104 4.27 8.35 -6.55
C LEU A 104 5.27 9.28 -7.26
N ALA A 105 5.81 8.83 -8.40
CA ALA A 105 6.85 9.55 -9.13
C ALA A 105 6.55 9.70 -10.63
N GLY A 106 7.23 10.65 -11.27
CA GLY A 106 6.99 10.93 -12.70
C GLY A 106 5.55 11.40 -12.93
N HIS A 107 4.95 10.97 -14.04
CA HIS A 107 3.57 11.31 -14.39
C HIS A 107 2.54 10.32 -13.81
N THR A 108 2.82 9.74 -12.63
CA THR A 108 1.91 8.76 -12.02
C THR A 108 0.61 9.42 -11.58
N LYS A 109 -0.52 8.84 -11.99
CA LYS A 109 -1.87 9.19 -11.55
C LYS A 109 -2.47 8.04 -10.76
N LEU A 110 -2.83 8.27 -9.51
CA LEU A 110 -3.61 7.35 -8.70
C LEU A 110 -5.06 7.84 -8.63
N ASP A 111 -6.00 7.10 -9.22
CA ASP A 111 -7.43 7.25 -9.04
C ASP A 111 -7.89 6.19 -8.02
N GLY A 112 -7.97 6.56 -6.74
CA GLY A 112 -8.23 5.61 -5.67
C GLY A 112 -8.04 6.17 -4.27
N THR A 113 -8.16 5.30 -3.28
CA THR A 113 -8.05 5.68 -1.86
C THR A 113 -7.03 4.83 -1.13
N ILE A 114 -6.29 5.46 -0.21
CA ILE A 114 -5.36 4.81 0.72
C ILE A 114 -6.06 4.69 2.08
N ARG A 115 -6.09 3.48 2.64
CA ARG A 115 -6.78 3.18 3.90
C ARG A 115 -5.84 2.51 4.92
N ILE A 116 -5.96 2.95 6.16
CA ILE A 116 -5.43 2.26 7.34
C ILE A 116 -6.63 1.58 8.00
N VAL A 117 -6.57 0.26 8.14
CA VAL A 117 -7.66 -0.54 8.73
C VAL A 117 -7.18 -1.28 9.96
N GLU A 118 -8.09 -1.60 10.88
CA GLU A 118 -7.72 -2.41 12.03
C GLU A 118 -7.32 -3.82 11.59
N ASN A 119 -6.23 -4.35 12.15
CA ASN A 119 -5.84 -5.73 11.93
C ASN A 119 -6.95 -6.67 12.43
N ALA A 120 -7.38 -7.62 11.59
CA ALA A 120 -8.48 -8.53 11.89
C ALA A 120 -8.27 -9.35 13.17
N GLU A 121 -7.01 -9.66 13.49
CA GLU A 121 -6.62 -10.43 14.67
C GLU A 121 -6.37 -9.54 15.90
N LYS A 122 -6.64 -8.24 15.81
CA LYS A 122 -6.44 -7.23 16.87
C LYS A 122 -5.02 -7.23 17.43
N GLY A 123 -4.06 -7.43 16.54
CA GLY A 123 -2.64 -7.34 16.88
C GLY A 123 -2.26 -5.94 17.36
N LYS A 124 -1.12 -5.85 18.06
CA LYS A 124 -0.65 -4.57 18.59
C LYS A 124 -0.29 -3.61 17.45
N ALA A 125 -0.98 -2.47 17.39
CA ALA A 125 -0.73 -1.46 16.36
C ALA A 125 0.73 -0.98 16.36
N VAL A 126 1.26 -0.76 15.16
CA VAL A 126 2.58 -0.16 14.91
C VAL A 126 2.41 1.23 14.31
N PRO A 127 3.35 2.17 14.52
CA PRO A 127 3.31 3.47 13.87
C PRO A 127 3.67 3.36 12.39
N GLU A 128 3.45 4.45 11.64
CA GLU A 128 3.85 4.59 10.23
C GLU A 128 3.18 3.59 9.29
N ASN A 129 1.89 3.32 9.51
CA ASN A 129 1.14 2.39 8.68
C ASN A 129 1.12 2.84 7.21
N ALA A 130 0.94 4.14 6.93
CA ALA A 130 0.96 4.68 5.57
C ALA A 130 1.67 6.03 5.50
N VAL A 131 2.94 6.03 5.11
CA VAL A 131 3.73 7.23 4.82
C VAL A 131 3.70 7.47 3.32
N VAL A 132 3.16 8.60 2.86
CA VAL A 132 2.89 8.86 1.45
C VAL A 132 3.66 10.08 0.95
N THR A 133 4.37 9.92 -0.16
CA THR A 133 5.08 11.00 -0.86
C THR A 133 4.61 11.09 -2.30
N LEU A 134 4.14 12.26 -2.71
CA LEU A 134 3.83 12.59 -4.10
C LEU A 134 4.96 13.48 -4.63
N LYS A 135 5.73 12.97 -5.58
CA LYS A 135 6.77 13.74 -6.25
C LYS A 135 6.21 14.61 -7.36
N ALA A 136 6.96 15.63 -7.74
CA ALA A 136 6.60 16.54 -8.84
C ALA A 136 6.09 15.78 -10.09
N GLY A 137 4.96 16.23 -10.65
CA GLY A 137 4.30 15.63 -11.81
C GLY A 137 3.28 14.53 -11.48
N SER A 138 3.30 13.98 -10.27
CA SER A 138 2.35 12.96 -9.85
C SER A 138 1.02 13.55 -9.36
N THR A 139 -0.06 12.78 -9.47
CA THR A 139 -1.39 13.19 -9.04
C THR A 139 -2.09 12.07 -8.27
N TRP A 140 -2.67 12.40 -7.14
CA TRP A 140 -3.60 11.53 -6.42
C TRP A 140 -5.02 12.10 -6.47
N ASN A 141 -5.94 11.38 -7.09
CA ASN A 141 -7.37 11.70 -7.17
C ASN A 141 -8.11 10.78 -6.21
N LEU A 142 -8.67 11.37 -5.17
CA LEU A 142 -9.45 10.62 -4.19
C LEU A 142 -10.77 10.17 -4.81
N THR A 143 -11.14 8.93 -4.49
CA THR A 143 -12.43 8.34 -4.83
C THR A 143 -13.32 8.09 -3.61
N ASP A 144 -12.75 8.28 -2.42
CA ASP A 144 -13.36 8.09 -1.10
C ASP A 144 -12.45 8.76 -0.04
N ASP A 145 -12.94 8.88 1.19
CA ASP A 145 -12.16 9.38 2.32
C ASP A 145 -10.94 8.48 2.59
N ALA A 146 -9.78 9.10 2.72
CA ALA A 146 -8.50 8.44 2.92
C ALA A 146 -8.01 8.58 4.36
N SER A 147 -7.16 7.65 4.77
CA SER A 147 -6.44 7.72 6.04
C SER A 147 -4.98 7.36 5.81
N VAL A 148 -4.07 8.23 6.23
CA VAL A 148 -2.61 8.02 6.10
C VAL A 148 -1.92 8.44 7.39
N THR A 149 -0.70 7.97 7.63
CA THR A 149 0.11 8.47 8.75
C THR A 149 0.63 9.86 8.45
N SER A 150 1.20 10.05 7.27
CA SER A 150 1.71 11.35 6.82
C SER A 150 1.61 11.44 5.29
N LEU A 151 1.50 12.69 4.81
CA LEU A 151 1.42 13.00 3.40
C LEU A 151 2.38 14.16 3.09
N THR A 152 3.33 13.91 2.21
CA THR A 152 4.22 14.93 1.64
C THR A 152 3.86 15.12 0.17
N VAL A 153 3.59 16.37 -0.22
CA VAL A 153 3.27 16.75 -1.60
C VAL A 153 4.35 17.72 -2.07
N GLU A 154 5.20 17.29 -3.00
CA GLU A 154 6.24 18.15 -3.55
C GLU A 154 5.66 19.22 -4.50
N PRO A 155 6.33 20.37 -4.68
CA PRO A 155 5.94 21.36 -5.69
C PRO A 155 5.76 20.73 -7.07
N GLY A 156 4.59 20.95 -7.68
CA GLY A 156 4.23 20.38 -8.98
C GLY A 156 3.56 19.00 -8.91
N ALA A 157 3.37 18.43 -7.72
CA ALA A 157 2.44 17.33 -7.50
C ALA A 157 1.04 17.87 -7.13
N ALA A 158 0.01 17.03 -7.26
CA ALA A 158 -1.36 17.42 -6.97
C ALA A 158 -2.15 16.35 -6.19
N VAL A 159 -3.01 16.81 -5.28
CA VAL A 159 -4.03 16.00 -4.62
C VAL A 159 -5.40 16.57 -4.98
N ASN A 160 -6.18 15.81 -5.72
CA ASN A 160 -7.55 16.17 -6.09
C ASN A 160 -8.51 15.46 -5.12
N ARG A 161 -9.06 16.23 -4.18
CA ARG A 161 -9.87 15.69 -3.09
C ARG A 161 -11.25 15.21 -3.53
N ASN A 162 -11.81 15.75 -4.62
CA ASN A 162 -13.12 15.36 -5.15
C ASN A 162 -14.26 15.33 -4.12
N GLY A 163 -14.20 16.22 -3.11
CA GLY A 163 -15.18 16.27 -2.01
C GLY A 163 -14.86 15.39 -0.80
N HIS A 164 -13.76 14.64 -0.82
CA HIS A 164 -13.33 13.72 0.24
C HIS A 164 -12.31 14.33 1.22
N ARG A 165 -12.10 13.61 2.32
CA ARG A 165 -11.16 13.94 3.39
C ARG A 165 -9.93 13.03 3.39
N ILE A 166 -8.84 13.57 3.91
CA ILE A 166 -7.64 12.82 4.24
C ILE A 166 -7.40 13.00 5.73
N THR A 167 -7.57 11.93 6.50
CA THR A 167 -7.31 11.92 7.94
C THR A 167 -5.90 11.42 8.20
N LEU A 168 -5.15 12.15 9.02
CA LEU A 168 -3.81 11.78 9.47
C LEU A 168 -3.89 10.86 10.69
N ALA A 169 -2.80 10.13 10.99
CA ALA A 169 -2.79 9.18 12.12
C ALA A 169 -2.98 9.85 13.49
N ASP A 170 -2.74 11.16 13.61
CA ASP A 170 -3.03 11.94 14.82
C ASP A 170 -4.50 12.39 14.92
N GLY A 171 -5.34 12.00 13.95
CA GLY A 171 -6.76 12.33 13.88
C GLY A 171 -7.05 13.69 13.24
N THR A 172 -6.03 14.46 12.85
CA THR A 172 -6.22 15.73 12.15
C THR A 172 -6.55 15.52 10.68
N GLU A 173 -7.17 16.52 10.07
CA GLU A 173 -7.42 16.53 8.63
C GLU A 173 -6.24 17.20 7.90
N TRP A 174 -5.76 16.58 6.83
CA TRP A 174 -4.78 17.19 5.95
C TRP A 174 -5.44 18.29 5.10
N ASN A 175 -4.85 19.49 5.08
CA ASN A 175 -5.46 20.68 4.47
C ASN A 175 -4.67 21.28 3.28
N GLY A 176 -3.58 20.64 2.85
CA GLY A 176 -2.69 21.18 1.81
C GLY A 176 -1.42 21.77 2.38
#